data_AF-A0A813YHC3-F1
#
_entry.id   AF-A0A813YHC3-F1
#
_cell.length_a   1.000
_cell.length_b   1.000
_cell.length_c   1.000
_cell.angle_alpha   90.00
_cell.angle_beta   90.00
_cell.angle_gamma   90.00
#
_symmetry.space_group_name_H-M   'P 1'
#
loop_
_entity.id
_entity.type
_entity.pdbx_description
1 polymer ?
#
loop_
_entity_poly.entity_id
_entity_poly.type
_entity_poly.pdbx_seq_one_letter_code
_entity_poly.pdbx_strand_id
1 'polypeptide(L)'
;MNEQNLVLIAGGSEAMRNAFSKVFGTDRSIVMRWAHMRKREEKQLCLVEDKNLHTEIMDDDDTLQLSKDNTTFEIAIKLFLKKWKNQEQFIHYFSSEWLESKNGWYEGLEMYVSSTNNALEATNRVIKMKLH
;
A
#
# COMPACT_ATOMS: atom_id res chain seq x y z
N MET A 1 3.18 13.90 -29.46
CA MET A 1 2.35 14.25 -28.29
C MET A 1 2.63 13.16 -27.27
N ASN A 2 3.52 13.40 -26.30
CA ASN A 2 3.79 12.39 -25.27
C ASN A 2 2.52 12.30 -24.42
N GLU A 3 1.78 11.20 -24.52
CA GLU A 3 0.81 10.85 -23.49
C GLU A 3 1.59 10.78 -22.18
N GLN A 4 1.41 11.78 -21.32
CA GLN A 4 1.88 11.69 -19.96
C GLN A 4 1.23 10.44 -19.36
N ASN A 5 2.05 9.53 -18.82
CA ASN A 5 1.55 8.41 -18.02
C ASN A 5 0.70 9.00 -16.88
N LEU A 6 -0.62 8.96 -17.05
CA LEU A 6 -1.56 9.48 -16.07
C LEU A 6 -1.69 8.43 -14.96
N VAL A 7 -1.15 8.75 -13.79
CA VAL A 7 -1.16 7.90 -12.61
C VAL A 7 -2.03 8.53 -11.53
N LEU A 8 -2.93 7.75 -10.92
CA LEU A 8 -3.67 8.18 -9.74
C LEU A 8 -2.94 7.72 -8.47
N ILE A 9 -2.60 8.65 -7.58
CA ILE A 9 -2.10 8.34 -6.24
C ILE A 9 -3.22 8.57 -5.23
N ALA A 10 -3.72 7.52 -4.57
CA ALA A 10 -4.86 7.64 -3.67
C ALA A 10 -4.77 6.69 -2.46
N GLY A 11 -5.50 7.03 -1.39
CA GLY A 11 -5.58 6.20 -0.16
C GLY A 11 -6.60 5.05 -0.27
N GLY A 12 -6.86 4.51 -1.46
CA GLY A 12 -7.69 3.32 -1.61
C GLY A 12 -9.21 3.51 -1.54
N SER A 13 -9.73 4.73 -1.72
CA SER A 13 -11.19 4.94 -1.84
C SER A 13 -11.73 4.28 -3.11
N GLU A 14 -12.67 3.35 -2.94
CA GLU A 14 -13.30 2.63 -4.06
C GLU A 14 -14.05 3.58 -4.99
N ALA A 15 -14.76 4.57 -4.43
CA ALA A 15 -15.46 5.58 -5.24
C ALA A 15 -14.48 6.37 -6.13
N MET A 16 -13.29 6.71 -5.61
CA MET A 16 -12.28 7.41 -6.40
C MET A 16 -11.66 6.51 -7.47
N ARG A 17 -11.37 5.24 -7.13
CA ARG A 17 -10.84 4.25 -8.08
C ARG A 17 -11.83 4.04 -9.23
N ASN A 18 -13.10 3.81 -8.91
CA ASN A 18 -14.15 3.60 -9.89
C ASN A 18 -14.38 4.83 -10.77
N ALA A 19 -14.40 6.03 -10.18
CA ALA A 19 -14.53 7.27 -10.93
C ALA A 19 -13.34 7.50 -11.87
N PHE A 20 -12.11 7.26 -11.39
CA PHE A 20 -10.91 7.41 -12.19
C PHE A 20 -10.89 6.42 -13.36
N SER A 21 -11.15 5.13 -13.11
CA SER A 21 -11.21 4.12 -14.16
C SER A 21 -12.31 4.40 -15.19
N LYS A 22 -13.45 4.94 -14.75
CA LYS A 22 -14.55 5.32 -15.64
C LYS A 22 -14.18 6.47 -16.59
N VAL A 23 -13.35 7.42 -16.15
CA VAL A 23 -13.00 8.61 -16.93
C VAL A 23 -11.73 8.39 -17.76
N PHE A 24 -10.75 7.67 -17.22
CA PHE A 24 -9.40 7.58 -17.78
C PHE A 24 -9.00 6.19 -18.28
N GLY A 25 -9.89 5.20 -18.14
CA GLY A 25 -9.63 3.80 -18.54
C GLY A 25 -9.13 2.93 -17.39
N THR A 26 -9.18 1.61 -17.60
CA THR A 26 -8.74 0.59 -16.63
C THR A 26 -7.28 0.17 -16.82
N ASP A 27 -6.64 0.65 -17.88
CA ASP A 27 -5.23 0.42 -18.24
C ASP A 27 -4.26 1.37 -17.52
N ARG A 28 -4.79 2.31 -16.72
CA ARG A 28 -4.01 3.29 -15.98
C ARG A 28 -3.67 2.81 -14.57
N SER A 29 -2.43 3.09 -14.15
CA SER A 29 -1.93 2.74 -12.83
C SER A 29 -2.60 3.55 -11.72
N ILE A 30 -3.01 2.85 -10.66
CA ILE A 30 -3.48 3.45 -9.41
C ILE A 30 -2.49 3.04 -8.33
N VAL A 31 -1.68 4.01 -7.90
CA VAL A 31 -0.71 3.84 -6.82
C VAL A 31 -1.41 4.01 -5.49
N MET A 32 -1.35 2.96 -4.66
CA MET A 32 -1.80 3.01 -3.28
C MET A 32 -0.79 3.79 -2.46
N ARG A 33 -1.27 4.72 -1.64
CA ARG A 33 -0.40 5.46 -0.74
C ARG A 33 0.12 4.58 0.37
N TRP A 34 1.44 4.46 0.44
CA TRP A 34 2.15 3.65 1.43
C TRP A 34 1.73 3.97 2.86
N ALA A 35 1.77 5.25 3.24
CA ALA A 35 1.40 5.69 4.59
C ALA A 35 -0.05 5.34 4.97
N HIS A 36 -0.94 5.19 3.98
CA HIS A 36 -2.32 4.72 4.24
C HIS A 36 -2.36 3.21 4.46
N MET A 37 -1.66 2.45 3.63
CA MET A 37 -1.54 1.00 3.74
C MET A 37 -0.91 0.63 5.09
N ARG A 38 0.27 1.17 5.39
CA ARG A 38 1.04 0.92 6.62
C ARG A 38 0.22 1.18 7.88
N LYS A 39 -0.48 2.32 7.96
CA LYS A 39 -1.36 2.65 9.10
C LYS A 39 -2.55 1.71 9.26
N ARG A 40 -3.05 1.12 8.17
CA ARG A 40 -4.11 0.12 8.25
C ARG A 40 -3.55 -1.22 8.71
N GLU A 41 -2.38 -1.61 8.22
CA GLU A 41 -1.72 -2.84 8.64
C GLU A 41 -1.31 -2.80 10.11
N GLU A 42 -0.72 -1.69 10.59
CA GLU A 42 -0.41 -1.47 12.01
C GLU A 42 -1.63 -1.72 12.92
N LYS A 43 -2.84 -1.38 12.46
CA LYS A 43 -4.08 -1.65 13.20
C LYS A 43 -4.50 -3.11 13.19
N GLN A 44 -4.14 -3.85 12.16
CA GLN A 44 -4.49 -5.26 11.97
C GLN A 44 -3.42 -6.22 12.50
N LEU A 45 -2.28 -5.70 13.01
CA LEU A 45 -1.35 -6.49 13.81
C LEU A 45 -2.00 -7.09 15.07
N CYS A 46 -3.16 -6.59 15.50
CA CYS A 46 -3.95 -7.23 16.56
C CYS A 46 -4.42 -8.66 16.21
N LEU A 47 -4.37 -9.05 14.93
CA LEU A 47 -4.61 -10.42 14.45
C LEU A 47 -3.40 -11.36 14.69
N VAL A 48 -2.26 -10.82 15.14
CA VAL A 48 -1.05 -11.56 15.50
C VAL A 48 -0.94 -11.58 17.02
N GLU A 49 -1.09 -12.76 17.61
CA GLU A 49 -1.12 -12.92 19.08
C GLU A 49 0.21 -12.53 19.74
N ASP A 50 1.33 -12.94 19.14
CA ASP A 50 2.66 -12.63 19.66
C ASP A 50 3.09 -11.21 19.25
N LYS A 51 3.02 -10.29 20.21
CA LYS A 51 3.43 -8.89 20.04
C LYS A 51 4.91 -8.72 19.70
N ASN A 52 5.77 -9.69 20.00
CA ASN A 52 7.18 -9.59 19.65
C ASN A 52 7.40 -9.67 18.13
N LEU A 53 6.45 -10.27 17.40
CA LEU A 53 6.50 -10.39 15.94
C LEU A 53 6.03 -9.11 15.23
N HIS A 54 5.34 -8.20 15.93
CA HIS A 54 4.73 -7.02 15.31
C HIS A 54 5.77 -6.13 14.62
N THR A 55 6.88 -5.84 15.28
CA THR A 55 7.97 -5.04 14.70
C THR A 55 8.57 -5.73 13.48
N GLU A 56 8.81 -7.04 13.57
CA GLU A 56 9.44 -7.79 12.48
C GLU A 56 8.54 -7.89 11.23
N ILE A 57 7.22 -8.02 11.43
CA ILE A 57 6.24 -7.98 10.33
C ILE A 57 6.27 -6.62 9.64
N MET A 58 6.27 -5.52 10.41
CA MET A 58 6.31 -4.18 9.83
C MET A 58 7.63 -3.87 9.14
N ASP A 59 8.76 -4.36 9.66
CA ASP A 59 10.08 -4.20 9.03
C ASP A 59 10.14 -4.98 7.69
N ASP A 60 9.53 -6.16 7.63
CA ASP A 60 9.38 -6.91 6.38
C ASP A 60 8.45 -6.20 5.39
N ASP A 61 7.36 -5.57 5.85
CA ASP A 61 6.44 -4.80 4.99
C ASP A 61 7.11 -3.52 4.46
N ASP A 62 7.86 -2.80 5.32
CA ASP A 62 8.74 -1.69 4.92
C ASP A 62 9.73 -2.17 3.84
N THR A 63 10.24 -3.41 3.92
CA THR A 63 11.12 -4.00 2.90
C THR A 63 10.38 -4.34 1.60
N LEU A 64 9.17 -4.88 1.67
CA LEU A 64 8.32 -5.13 0.50
C LEU A 64 8.03 -3.84 -0.27
N GLN A 65 7.79 -2.74 0.46
CA GLN A 65 7.51 -1.44 -0.13
C GLN A 65 8.65 -0.94 -1.02
N LEU A 66 9.90 -1.26 -0.66
CA LEU A 66 11.11 -0.87 -1.40
C LEU A 66 11.38 -1.76 -2.63
N SER A 67 10.49 -2.68 -2.97
CA SER A 67 10.61 -3.48 -4.19
C SER A 67 10.72 -2.57 -5.41
N LYS A 68 11.79 -2.74 -6.20
CA LYS A 68 12.15 -1.87 -7.33
C LYS A 68 11.37 -2.11 -8.61
N ASP A 69 10.72 -3.26 -8.73
CA ASP A 69 9.92 -3.68 -9.88
C ASP A 69 8.94 -4.79 -9.47
N ASN A 70 7.95 -5.06 -10.34
CA ASN A 70 6.93 -6.08 -10.07
C ASN A 70 7.51 -7.49 -9.88
N THR A 71 8.59 -7.84 -10.60
CA THR A 71 9.19 -9.18 -10.49
C THR A 71 9.79 -9.38 -9.11
N THR A 72 10.50 -8.36 -8.61
CA THR A 72 11.08 -8.33 -7.26
C THR A 72 9.98 -8.37 -6.21
N PHE A 73 8.92 -7.58 -6.38
CA PHE A 73 7.77 -7.54 -5.47
C PHE A 73 7.09 -8.92 -5.38
N GLU A 74 6.79 -9.58 -6.50
CA GLU A 74 6.15 -10.89 -6.51
C GLU A 74 6.99 -11.98 -5.82
N ILE A 75 8.32 -11.94 -5.98
CA ILE A 75 9.23 -12.86 -5.29
C ILE A 75 9.23 -12.56 -3.79
N ALA A 76 9.34 -11.29 -3.41
CA ALA A 76 9.38 -10.88 -2.02
C ALA A 76 8.06 -11.21 -1.29
N ILE A 77 6.91 -11.03 -1.93
CA ILE A 77 5.60 -11.44 -1.42
C ILE A 77 5.55 -12.95 -1.15
N LYS A 78 6.05 -13.79 -2.07
CA LYS A 78 6.09 -15.24 -1.85
C LYS A 78 6.94 -15.61 -0.62
N LEU A 79 8.04 -14.89 -0.38
CA LEU A 79 8.89 -15.09 0.79
C LEU A 79 8.20 -14.59 2.07
N PHE A 80 7.55 -13.43 2.03
CA PHE A 80 6.78 -12.87 3.14
C PHE A 80 5.67 -13.83 3.58
N LEU A 81 4.82 -14.27 2.64
CA LEU A 81 3.74 -15.21 2.90
C LEU A 81 4.26 -16.54 3.47
N LYS A 82 5.42 -17.01 3.00
CA LYS A 82 6.05 -18.23 3.52
C LYS A 82 6.58 -18.06 4.94
N LYS A 83 7.21 -16.91 5.25
CA LYS A 83 7.75 -16.59 6.58
C LYS A 83 6.62 -16.49 7.61
N TRP A 84 5.55 -15.78 7.28
CA TRP A 84 4.45 -15.47 8.19
C TRP A 84 3.27 -16.44 8.12
N LYS A 85 3.41 -17.59 7.42
CA LYS A 85 2.34 -18.56 7.20
C LYS A 85 1.58 -19.03 8.45
N ASN A 86 2.22 -19.01 9.62
CA ASN A 86 1.61 -19.43 10.89
C ASN A 86 0.74 -18.34 11.52
N GLN A 87 0.79 -17.10 11.01
CA GLN A 87 -0.06 -15.98 11.41
C GLN A 87 -1.29 -15.92 10.48
N GLU A 88 -2.08 -16.99 10.48
CA GLU A 88 -3.09 -17.27 9.45
C GLU A 88 -4.11 -16.13 9.27
N GLN A 89 -4.63 -15.58 10.37
CA GLN A 89 -5.62 -14.48 10.31
C GLN A 89 -5.03 -13.22 9.68
N PHE A 90 -3.81 -12.86 10.07
CA PHE A 90 -3.09 -11.73 9.51
C PHE A 90 -2.80 -11.94 8.02
N ILE A 91 -2.30 -13.12 7.64
CA ILE A 91 -1.96 -13.43 6.24
C ILE A 91 -3.21 -13.47 5.35
N HIS A 92 -4.32 -13.99 5.85
CA HIS A 92 -5.59 -13.95 5.14
C HIS A 92 -6.07 -12.51 4.92
N TYR A 93 -6.01 -11.66 5.95
CA TYR A 93 -6.30 -10.23 5.84
C TYR A 93 -5.37 -9.55 4.82
N PHE A 94 -4.06 -9.77 4.94
CA PHE A 94 -3.05 -9.15 4.10
C PHE A 94 -3.26 -9.50 2.62
N SER A 95 -3.51 -10.78 2.33
CA SER A 95 -3.71 -11.27 0.97
C SER A 95 -4.97 -10.66 0.34
N SER A 96 -6.10 -10.72 1.06
CA SER A 96 -7.38 -10.20 0.56
C SER A 96 -7.38 -8.68 0.37
N GLU A 97 -6.86 -7.93 1.34
CA GLU A 97 -6.87 -6.47 1.28
C GLU A 97 -5.80 -5.96 0.31
N TRP A 98 -4.55 -6.43 0.40
CA TRP A 98 -3.41 -5.77 -0.26
C TRP A 98 -2.91 -6.45 -1.53
N LEU A 99 -3.16 -7.75 -1.72
CA LEU A 99 -2.73 -8.46 -2.93
C LEU A 99 -3.85 -8.56 -3.96
N GLU A 100 -5.08 -8.84 -3.50
CA GLU A 100 -6.23 -9.03 -4.37
C GLU A 100 -6.97 -7.71 -4.67
N SER A 101 -7.22 -6.88 -3.66
CA SER A 101 -8.06 -5.68 -3.82
C SER A 101 -7.25 -4.41 -4.11
N LYS A 102 -6.21 -4.16 -3.31
CA LYS A 102 -5.53 -2.85 -3.22
C LYS A 102 -4.02 -2.93 -3.42
N ASN A 103 -3.60 -3.75 -4.39
CA ASN A 103 -2.20 -3.82 -4.82
C ASN A 103 -1.70 -2.45 -5.33
N GLY A 104 -0.38 -2.26 -5.31
CA GLY A 104 0.29 -1.10 -5.90
C GLY A 104 0.83 -0.07 -4.91
N TRP A 105 1.31 -0.52 -3.74
CA TRP A 105 1.89 0.35 -2.70
C TRP A 105 3.42 0.35 -2.67
N TYR A 106 4.08 -0.44 -3.52
CA TYR A 106 5.54 -0.52 -3.62
C TYR A 106 6.13 0.50 -4.63
N GLU A 107 7.37 0.95 -4.42
CA GLU A 107 7.99 2.04 -5.21
C GLU A 107 8.20 1.71 -6.67
N GLY A 108 8.51 0.45 -6.96
CA GLY A 108 8.76 -0.06 -8.29
C GLY A 108 7.54 -0.11 -9.21
N LEU A 109 6.33 0.19 -8.71
CA LEU A 109 5.13 0.15 -9.54
C LEU A 109 5.14 1.27 -10.59
N GLU A 110 5.47 2.49 -10.17
CA GLU A 110 5.56 3.65 -11.04
C GLU A 110 6.81 4.45 -10.65
N MET A 111 7.86 4.28 -11.45
CA MET A 111 9.14 4.92 -11.19
C MET A 111 8.96 6.45 -11.19
N TYR A 112 9.60 7.12 -10.22
CA TYR A 112 9.52 8.57 -10.00
C TYR A 112 8.19 9.09 -9.45
N VAL A 113 7.23 8.20 -9.15
CA VAL A 113 6.02 8.55 -8.41
C VAL A 113 6.20 8.15 -6.95
N SER A 114 6.27 9.13 -6.06
CA SER A 114 6.42 8.86 -4.62
C SER A 114 5.15 8.22 -4.04
N SER A 115 5.28 7.00 -3.52
CA SER A 115 4.26 6.32 -2.70
C SER A 115 4.11 6.96 -1.30
N THR A 116 5.13 7.73 -0.89
CA THR A 116 5.27 8.41 0.40
C THR A 116 4.87 9.88 0.28
N ASN A 117 3.57 10.15 0.23
CA ASN A 117 3.09 11.52 0.04
C ASN A 117 3.13 12.39 1.31
N ASN A 118 4.31 12.49 1.96
CA ASN A 118 4.57 13.27 3.18
C ASN A 118 3.93 14.67 3.15
N ALA A 119 3.90 15.32 1.97
CA ALA A 119 3.21 16.59 1.77
C ALA A 119 1.72 16.55 2.11
N LEU A 120 0.97 15.53 1.66
CA LEU A 120 -0.47 15.42 1.89
C LEU A 120 -0.80 15.02 3.33
N GLU A 121 0.03 14.18 3.94
CA GLU A 121 -0.04 13.88 5.38
C GLU A 121 0.18 15.15 6.22
N ALA A 122 1.18 15.95 5.86
CA ALA A 122 1.46 17.23 6.52
C ALA A 122 0.29 18.22 6.37
N THR A 123 -0.26 18.36 5.16
CA THR A 123 -1.45 19.20 4.93
C THR A 123 -2.64 18.74 5.78
N ASN A 124 -2.94 17.44 5.82
CA ASN A 124 -4.03 16.90 6.63
C ASN A 124 -3.83 17.15 8.12
N ARG A 125 -2.59 17.05 8.62
CA ARG A 125 -2.26 17.34 10.02
C ARG A 125 -2.53 18.81 10.36
N VAL A 126 -2.09 19.74 9.50
CA VAL A 126 -2.35 21.18 9.69
C VAL A 126 -3.84 21.50 9.70
N ILE A 127 -4.64 20.89 8.80
CA ILE A 127 -6.09 21.10 8.77
C ILE A 127 -6.74 20.61 10.08
N LYS A 128 -6.39 19.41 10.54
CA LYS A 128 -6.93 18.86 11.80
C LYS A 128 -6.58 19.72 13.02
N MET A 129 -5.36 20.28 13.05
CA MET A 129 -4.93 21.21 14.10
C MET A 129 -5.70 22.53 14.10
N LYS A 130 -6.28 22.95 12.96
CA LYS A 130 -7.10 24.17 12.85
C LYS A 130 -8.59 23.93 13.13
N LEU A 131 -9.02 22.67 13.22
CA LEU A 131 -10.41 22.28 13.51
C LEU A 131 -10.64 21.99 15.00
N HIS A 132 -9.61 22.12 15.82
CA HIS A 132 -9.62 22.03 17.28
C HIS A 132 -9.07 23.35 17.84
#